data_AF-A0A1Z5LHK7-F1
#
_entry.id   AF-A0A1Z5LHK7-F1
#
_cell.length_a   1.000
_cell.length_b   1.000
_cell.length_c   1.000
_cell.angle_alpha   90.00
_cell.angle_beta   90.00
_cell.angle_gamma   90.00
#
_symmetry.space_group_name_H-M   'P 1'
#
loop_
_entity.id
_entity.type
_entity.pdbx_description
1 polymer ?
#
loop_
_entity_poly.entity_id
_entity_poly.type
_entity_poly.pdbx_seq_one_letter_code
_entity_poly.pdbx_strand_id
1 'polypeptide(L)'
;MEDEHVSLSQFEDTPLPLSGASFRELLKTLGPDNCFHSLRPDVLTSVAEAVVALIIPFHWQCPYIPLCPLGLSDVLSAPLPFIVGVDSRYFDMYDP
;
A
#
# COMPACT_ATOMS: atom_id res chain seq x y z
N MET A 1 -14.37 -20.52 0.36
CA MET A 1 -12.97 -20.22 0.71
C MET A 1 -12.94 -18.72 0.78
N GLU A 2 -13.03 -18.22 2.00
CA GLU A 2 -13.55 -16.90 2.34
C GLU A 2 -12.59 -15.79 1.87
N ASP A 3 -13.11 -14.83 1.12
CA ASP A 3 -12.42 -13.59 0.73
C ASP A 3 -12.15 -12.77 2.00
N GLU A 4 -10.93 -12.88 2.51
CA GLU A 4 -10.44 -12.05 3.62
C GLU A 4 -10.11 -10.65 3.08
N HIS A 5 -11.15 -9.85 2.85
CA HIS A 5 -11.04 -8.43 2.56
C HIS A 5 -10.57 -7.70 3.82
N VAL A 6 -9.25 -7.58 3.99
CA VAL A 6 -8.63 -6.93 5.15
C VAL A 6 -8.89 -5.42 5.08
N SER A 7 -9.90 -4.96 5.81
CA SER A 7 -10.14 -3.54 6.05
C SER A 7 -9.05 -3.00 6.99
N LEU A 8 -8.17 -2.15 6.46
CA LEU A 8 -7.07 -1.48 7.19
C LEU A 8 -7.53 -0.51 8.30
N SER A 9 -8.84 -0.39 8.55
CA SER A 9 -9.43 0.45 9.60
C SER A 9 -9.06 0.03 11.03
N GLN A 10 -8.40 -1.12 11.22
CA GLN A 10 -8.08 -1.67 12.55
C GLN A 10 -6.68 -1.29 13.08
N PHE A 11 -5.87 -0.55 12.30
CA PHE A 11 -4.52 -0.14 12.70
C PHE A 11 -4.46 1.11 13.60
N GLU A 12 -5.58 1.79 13.87
CA GLU A 12 -5.59 3.09 14.56
C GLU A 12 -5.32 3.04 16.09
N ASP A 13 -5.29 1.86 16.74
CA ASP A 13 -5.16 1.74 18.21
C ASP A 13 -3.95 0.96 18.74
N THR A 14 -2.99 0.61 17.88
CA THR A 14 -1.74 0.01 18.36
C THR A 14 -0.60 1.02 18.27
N PRO A 15 0.12 1.33 19.38
CA PRO A 15 1.38 2.05 19.27
C PRO A 15 2.26 1.24 18.34
N LEU A 16 2.67 1.85 17.21
CA LEU A 16 3.50 1.26 16.16
C LEU A 16 4.41 0.18 16.76
N PRO A 17 4.31 -1.09 16.34
CA PRO A 17 5.05 -2.16 17.00
C PRO A 17 6.54 -1.81 17.02
N LEU A 18 7.05 -1.55 18.23
CA LEU A 18 8.45 -1.22 18.53
C LEU A 18 9.42 -2.39 18.26
N SER A 19 8.89 -3.51 17.76
CA SER A 19 9.65 -4.64 17.25
C SER A 19 9.40 -4.71 15.76
N GLY A 20 10.46 -4.86 14.97
CA GLY A 20 10.39 -5.14 13.53
C GLY A 20 9.80 -6.52 13.25
N ALA A 21 8.57 -6.80 13.73
CA ALA A 21 7.67 -7.80 13.18
C ALA A 21 7.50 -7.42 11.70
N SER A 22 8.16 -8.24 10.89
CA SER A 22 9.10 -7.66 9.94
C SER A 22 8.42 -6.99 8.77
N PHE A 23 9.07 -5.96 8.24
CA PHE A 23 8.85 -5.49 6.88
C PHE A 23 8.61 -6.64 5.89
N ARG A 24 9.25 -7.81 6.06
CA ARG A 24 8.98 -9.00 5.24
C ARG A 24 7.60 -9.61 5.45
N GLU A 25 7.06 -9.60 6.66
CA GLU A 25 5.69 -10.06 6.91
C GLU A 25 4.68 -9.06 6.34
N LEU A 26 4.88 -7.75 6.53
CA LEU A 26 4.08 -6.71 5.86
C LEU A 26 4.13 -6.87 4.32
N LEU A 27 5.33 -7.02 3.75
CA LEU A 27 5.52 -7.25 2.32
C LEU A 27 4.91 -8.58 1.84
N LYS A 28 4.97 -9.65 2.65
CA LYS A 28 4.31 -10.92 2.33
C LYS A 28 2.78 -10.80 2.36
N THR A 29 2.24 -10.02 3.30
CA THR A 29 0.80 -9.75 3.40
C THR A 29 0.30 -8.87 2.26
N LEU A 30 1.11 -7.93 1.76
CA LEU A 30 0.77 -7.07 0.62
C LEU A 30 0.67 -7.82 -0.72
N GLY A 31 1.28 -9.00 -0.83
CA GLY A 31 1.28 -9.77 -2.08
C GLY A 31 2.04 -9.08 -3.22
N PRO A 32 2.05 -9.68 -4.43
CA PRO A 32 2.76 -9.15 -5.59
C PRO A 32 2.17 -7.83 -6.12
N ASP A 33 0.92 -7.51 -5.78
CA ASP A 33 0.21 -6.34 -6.30
C ASP A 33 0.56 -5.02 -5.58
N ASN A 34 1.35 -5.06 -4.48
CA ASN A 34 2.01 -3.92 -3.79
C ASN A 34 1.25 -2.58 -3.70
N CYS A 35 -0.07 -2.63 -3.68
CA CYS A 35 -0.97 -1.49 -3.77
C CYS A 35 -1.67 -1.28 -2.43
N PHE A 36 -1.54 -0.09 -1.86
CA PHE A 36 -2.32 0.35 -0.69
C PHE A 36 -3.59 1.01 -1.18
N HIS A 37 -4.73 0.80 -0.51
CA HIS A 37 -5.94 1.55 -0.83
C HIS A 37 -6.70 2.02 0.40
N SER A 38 -7.32 3.19 0.27
CA SER A 38 -8.10 3.83 1.32
C SER A 38 -8.97 4.93 0.72
N LEU A 39 -10.06 5.27 1.39
CA LEU A 39 -10.85 6.47 1.10
C LEU A 39 -10.21 7.75 1.67
N ARG A 40 -9.18 7.59 2.51
CA ARG A 40 -8.49 8.65 3.23
C ARG A 40 -7.09 8.89 2.63
N PRO A 41 -6.88 10.00 1.90
CA PRO A 41 -5.59 10.29 1.25
C PRO A 41 -4.42 10.46 2.23
N ASP A 42 -4.71 10.99 3.43
CA ASP A 42 -3.77 11.14 4.54
C ASP A 42 -3.23 9.78 5.00
N VAL A 43 -4.08 8.75 5.04
CA VAL A 43 -3.68 7.40 5.41
C VAL A 43 -2.75 6.79 4.34
N LEU A 44 -3.08 6.97 3.06
CA LEU A 44 -2.26 6.43 1.95
C LEU A 44 -0.86 7.03 1.93
N THR A 45 -0.77 8.36 2.03
CA THR A 45 0.52 9.05 2.07
C THR A 45 1.33 8.68 3.31
N SER A 46 0.70 8.61 4.49
CA SER A 46 1.37 8.24 5.74
C SER A 46 1.97 6.83 5.69
N VAL A 47 1.20 5.83 5.21
CA VAL A 47 1.68 4.45 5.08
C VAL A 47 2.80 4.35 4.05
N ALA A 48 2.67 5.02 2.90
CA ALA A 48 3.68 5.01 1.86
C ALA A 48 5.02 5.61 2.34
N GLU A 49 4.98 6.74 3.05
CA GLU A 49 6.16 7.34 3.67
C GLU A 49 6.76 6.44 4.75
N ALA A 50 5.93 5.80 5.59
CA ALA A 50 6.40 4.86 6.60
C ALA A 50 7.14 3.67 5.96
N VAL A 51 6.62 3.13 4.85
CA VAL A 51 7.27 2.06 4.08
C VAL A 51 8.61 2.53 3.52
N VAL A 52 8.69 3.74 2.95
CA VAL A 52 9.97 4.30 2.47
C VAL A 52 10.96 4.51 3.61
N ALA A 53 10.49 4.96 4.77
CA ALA A 53 11.31 5.14 5.97
C ALA A 53 11.82 3.82 6.57
N LEU A 54 11.22 2.68 6.24
CA LEU A 54 11.75 1.37 6.62
C LEU A 54 12.90 0.90 5.70
N ILE A 55 13.13 1.55 4.56
CA ILE A 55 14.16 1.16 3.58
C ILE A 55 15.53 1.75 3.92
N ILE A 56 15.58 2.75 4.80
CA ILE A 56 16.80 3.43 5.28
C ILE A 56 17.81 2.38 5.84
N PRO A 57 19.13 2.47 5.53
CA PRO A 57 19.84 3.54 4.84
C PRO A 57 19.79 3.47 3.31
N PHE A 58 19.04 2.51 2.75
CA PHE A 58 18.88 2.40 1.30
C PHE A 58 17.79 3.35 0.80
N HIS A 59 17.74 3.51 -0.52
CA HIS A 59 16.74 4.32 -1.20
C HIS A 59 15.85 3.42 -2.06
N TRP A 60 14.54 3.60 -1.97
CA TRP A 60 13.62 3.04 -2.95
C TRP A 60 13.96 3.57 -4.35
N GLN A 61 14.13 2.68 -5.32
CA GLN A 61 14.53 3.02 -6.69
C GLN A 61 13.39 2.86 -7.71
N CYS A 62 12.25 2.33 -7.26
CA CYS A 62 11.13 2.00 -8.12
C CYS A 62 10.04 3.09 -8.04
N PRO A 63 8.98 3.03 -8.86
CA PRO A 63 7.90 4.00 -8.80
C PRO A 63 7.34 4.14 -7.39
N TYR A 64 7.16 5.40 -6.97
CA TYR A 64 6.58 5.80 -5.70
C TYR A 64 5.47 6.81 -6.00
N ILE A 65 4.22 6.38 -5.86
CA ILE A 65 3.03 7.17 -6.16
C ILE A 65 2.07 7.02 -4.98
N PRO A 66 2.29 7.72 -3.86
CA PRO A 66 1.51 7.55 -2.63
C PRO A 66 0.02 7.91 -2.80
N LEU A 67 -0.32 8.69 -3.83
CA LEU A 67 -1.69 8.95 -4.29
C LEU A 67 -1.74 8.87 -5.82
N CYS A 68 -2.23 7.75 -6.34
CA CYS A 68 -2.31 7.48 -7.75
C CYS A 68 -3.56 8.12 -8.35
N PRO A 69 -3.44 9.01 -9.34
CA PRO A 69 -4.59 9.47 -10.10
C PRO A 69 -5.15 8.31 -10.94
N LEU A 70 -6.47 8.27 -11.11
CA LEU A 70 -7.16 7.21 -11.84
C LEU A 70 -6.65 7.00 -13.27
N GLY A 71 -6.28 8.08 -13.96
CA GLY A 71 -5.72 8.01 -15.32
C GLY A 71 -4.31 7.41 -15.41
N LEU A 72 -3.71 7.02 -14.29
CA LEU A 72 -2.41 6.38 -14.19
C LEU A 72 -2.51 4.95 -13.59
N SER A 73 -3.72 4.40 -13.45
CA SER A 73 -3.92 3.08 -12.84
C SER A 73 -3.24 1.93 -13.58
N ASP A 74 -2.89 2.11 -14.86
CA ASP A 74 -2.09 1.15 -15.64
C ASP A 74 -0.74 0.82 -14.98
N VAL A 75 -0.23 1.70 -14.11
CA VAL A 75 0.99 1.43 -13.31
C VAL A 75 0.85 0.19 -12.43
N LEU A 76 -0.37 -0.18 -12.03
CA LEU A 76 -0.64 -1.38 -11.24
C LEU A 76 -0.34 -2.68 -12.01
N SER A 77 -0.32 -2.62 -13.35
CA SER A 77 0.05 -3.74 -14.22
C SER A 77 1.55 -3.80 -14.50
N ALA A 78 2.36 -2.93 -13.89
CA ALA A 78 3.78 -2.88 -14.16
C ALA A 78 4.48 -4.18 -13.71
N PRO A 79 5.38 -4.76 -14.52
CA PRO A 79 6.09 -5.99 -14.19
C PRO A 79 7.24 -5.78 -13.16
N LEU A 80 7.36 -4.57 -12.62
CA LEU A 80 8.38 -4.17 -11.66
C LEU A 80 7.73 -3.84 -10.32
N PRO A 81 8.45 -3.96 -9.18
CA PRO A 81 7.93 -3.55 -7.89
C PRO A 81 7.58 -2.07 -7.90
N PHE A 82 6.55 -1.69 -7.14
CA PHE A 82 6.10 -0.31 -7.00
C PHE A 82 5.53 -0.07 -5.59
N ILE A 83 5.46 1.19 -5.18
CA ILE A 83 4.69 1.63 -4.01
C ILE A 83 3.63 2.58 -4.54
N VAL A 84 2.38 2.15 -4.52
CA VAL A 84 1.26 2.92 -5.07
C VAL A 84 0.11 2.94 -4.08
N GLY A 85 -0.42 4.12 -3.80
CA GLY A 85 -1.64 4.30 -3.02
C GLY A 85 -2.81 4.64 -3.94
N VAL A 86 -3.91 3.89 -3.87
CA VAL A 86 -5.08 4.04 -4.74
C VAL A 86 -6.30 4.38 -3.89
N ASP A 87 -7.16 5.27 -4.38
CA ASP A 87 -8.44 5.51 -3.72
C ASP A 87 -9.33 4.27 -3.82
N SER A 88 -9.94 3.82 -2.72
CA SER A 88 -10.76 2.59 -2.74
C SER A 88 -11.89 2.62 -3.79
N ARG A 89 -12.39 3.81 -4.17
CA ARG A 89 -13.41 3.98 -5.23
C ARG A 89 -12.92 3.51 -6.60
N TYR A 90 -11.61 3.38 -6.79
CA TYR A 90 -11.03 2.75 -7.98
C TYR A 90 -11.63 1.38 -8.26
N PHE A 91 -11.79 0.56 -7.24
CA PHE A 91 -12.30 -0.80 -7.38
C PHE A 91 -13.81 -0.83 -7.65
N ASP A 92 -14.56 0.18 -7.19
CA ASP A 92 -16.00 0.31 -7.49
C ASP A 92 -16.26 0.66 -8.97
N MET A 93 -15.29 1.27 -9.66
CA MET A 93 -15.41 1.63 -11.08
C MET A 93 -15.10 0.46 -12.02
N TYR A 94 -14.43 -0.57 -11.52
CA TYR A 94 -14.10 -1.79 -12.25
C TYR A 94 -14.94 -2.94 -11.68
N ASP A 95 -16.24 -2.96 -12.01
CA ASP A 95 -17.11 -4.12 -11.80
C ASP A 95 -16.66 -5.23 -12.79
N PRO A 96 -16.39 -6.48 -12.35
CA PRO A 96 -16.01 -7.57 -13.24
C PRO A 96 -17.11 -7.95 -14.26
#